data_AF-A0A9P9DEN8-F1
#
_entry.id   AF-A0A9P9DEN8-F1
#
_cell.length_a   1.000
_cell.length_b   1.000
_cell.length_c   1.000
_cell.angle_alpha   90.00
_cell.angle_beta   90.00
_cell.angle_gamma   90.00
#
_symmetry.space_group_name_H-M   'P 1'
#
loop_
_entity.id
_entity.type
_entity.pdbx_description
1 polymer ?
#
loop_
_entity_poly.entity_id
_entity_poly.type
_entity_poly.pdbx_seq_one_letter_code
_entity_poly.pdbx_strand_id
1 'polypeptide(L)'
;MHVEWYLSIWAQHQNFLDSTSYCALSQHCLDDRRAQFISISRFSPLIRCCLAIKALSGQVKESGTWCRPSPTSSPHCDYKPSIADKLKTACSFSISSELHLRFCCQRPSYISTYQAGSTMSIRIPTPIVPVCEKDQPLFKSVNAFVHGYMSQPGHDNSHDYDHILRVVSNANRLLETELKSNPSQTYDITALFLAALLHDVGDHKYAKPGEDLENQISALLKERGASDELATKVQVMVKNVSYSNESKHPESVVDVLCKYPELAIVQDSDRLDAIGAVGVGRCFAYTGAKCQGEPMSRAIDHFSEKLYKLAGMMKTVSGRELAASRTKLLQQFAEEFNKEAGLSFALE
;
A
#
# COMPACT_ATOMS: atom_id res chain seq x y z
N MET A 1 -12.65 -26.93 -5.50
CA MET A 1 -11.32 -27.25 -6.07
C MET A 1 -10.23 -26.21 -5.75
N HIS A 2 -10.42 -24.89 -5.90
CA HIS A 2 -9.31 -23.93 -5.67
C HIS A 2 -9.02 -23.50 -4.21
N VAL A 3 -9.94 -23.72 -3.27
CA VAL A 3 -9.75 -23.33 -1.85
C VAL A 3 -9.03 -24.43 -1.04
N GLU A 4 -9.20 -25.69 -1.41
CA GLU A 4 -8.56 -26.82 -0.76
C GLU A 4 -7.06 -26.90 -1.07
N TRP A 5 -6.66 -26.47 -2.27
CA TRP A 5 -5.25 -26.42 -2.67
C TRP A 5 -4.45 -25.40 -1.86
N TYR A 6 -5.02 -24.22 -1.59
CA TYR A 6 -4.38 -23.18 -0.77
C TYR A 6 -4.22 -23.59 0.70
N LEU A 7 -5.19 -24.34 1.24
CA LEU A 7 -5.14 -24.83 2.62
C LEU A 7 -4.17 -26.00 2.79
N SER A 8 -3.99 -26.83 1.76
CA SER A 8 -3.00 -27.92 1.73
C SER A 8 -1.57 -27.38 1.82
N ILE A 9 -1.26 -26.33 1.06
CA ILE A 9 0.07 -25.69 1.06
C ILE A 9 0.33 -24.98 2.40
N TRP A 10 -0.69 -24.35 2.97
CA TRP A 10 -0.56 -23.66 4.26
C TRP A 10 -0.37 -24.62 5.44
N ALA A 11 -1.00 -25.80 5.42
CA ALA A 11 -0.86 -26.83 6.46
C ALA A 11 0.49 -27.56 6.39
N GLN A 12 0.99 -27.86 5.18
CA GLN A 12 2.30 -28.50 5.00
C GLN A 12 3.47 -27.62 5.47
N HIS A 13 3.34 -26.29 5.36
CA HIS A 13 4.38 -25.35 5.78
C HIS A 13 4.56 -25.17 7.30
N GLN A 14 3.68 -25.75 8.13
CA GLN A 14 3.70 -25.56 9.59
C GLN A 14 4.12 -26.81 10.38
N ASN A 15 4.60 -27.89 9.72
CA ASN A 15 5.05 -29.13 10.38
C ASN A 15 4.03 -29.74 11.37
N PHE A 16 2.74 -29.52 11.16
CA PHE A 16 1.68 -30.19 11.90
C PHE A 16 0.93 -31.11 10.94
N LEU A 17 1.14 -32.41 11.12
CA LEU A 17 0.43 -33.57 10.54
C LEU A 17 1.14 -34.28 9.38
N ASP A 18 1.48 -35.54 9.64
CA ASP A 18 2.01 -36.51 8.69
C ASP A 18 0.98 -36.87 7.61
N SER A 19 1.45 -37.09 6.38
CA SER A 19 0.63 -37.25 5.15
C SER A 19 -0.41 -38.38 5.20
N THR A 20 -0.28 -39.31 6.14
CA THR A 20 -1.23 -40.40 6.41
C THR A 20 -2.49 -39.97 7.18
N SER A 21 -2.48 -38.82 7.85
CA SER A 21 -3.62 -38.34 8.66
C SER A 21 -4.71 -37.62 7.85
N TYR A 22 -4.37 -37.12 6.66
CA TYR A 22 -5.34 -36.41 5.81
C TYR A 22 -6.31 -37.37 5.10
N CYS A 23 -5.84 -38.56 4.71
CA CYS A 23 -6.69 -39.59 4.09
C CYS A 23 -7.81 -40.07 5.03
N ALA A 24 -7.57 -40.11 6.35
CA ALA A 24 -8.57 -40.57 7.32
C ALA A 24 -9.73 -39.58 7.53
N LEU A 25 -9.52 -38.28 7.28
CA LEU A 25 -10.56 -37.25 7.43
C LEU A 25 -11.42 -37.06 6.18
N SER A 26 -10.93 -37.48 5.00
CA SER A 26 -11.70 -37.35 3.75
C SER A 26 -12.66 -38.51 3.49
N GLN A 27 -12.41 -39.70 4.07
CA GLN A 27 -13.22 -40.89 3.79
C GLN A 27 -14.31 -41.19 4.84
N HIS A 28 -14.28 -40.58 6.03
CA HIS A 28 -15.23 -40.90 7.12
C HIS A 28 -16.30 -39.85 7.43
N CYS A 29 -16.33 -38.71 6.72
CA CYS A 29 -17.36 -37.67 6.95
C CYS A 29 -18.55 -37.72 5.99
N LEU A 30 -18.68 -38.74 5.14
CA LEU A 30 -19.85 -38.91 4.27
C LEU A 30 -20.90 -39.90 4.77
N ASP A 31 -20.63 -40.68 5.82
CA ASP A 31 -21.62 -41.57 6.43
C ASP A 31 -21.30 -41.73 7.92
N ASP A 32 -21.86 -40.88 8.79
CA ASP A 32 -22.65 -41.32 9.96
C ASP A 32 -23.10 -40.11 10.82
N ARG A 33 -24.34 -40.16 11.32
CA ARG A 33 -24.96 -39.14 12.19
C ARG A 33 -24.49 -39.27 13.64
N ARG A 34 -23.20 -39.02 13.93
CA ARG A 34 -22.71 -38.85 15.31
C ARG A 34 -21.66 -37.75 15.43
N ALA A 35 -22.11 -36.59 15.91
CA ALA A 35 -21.25 -35.49 16.32
C ALA A 35 -20.36 -35.94 17.50
N GLN A 36 -19.06 -36.06 17.29
CA GLN A 36 -18.08 -36.05 18.37
C GLN A 36 -17.64 -34.60 18.64
N PHE A 37 -17.89 -34.15 19.86
CA PHE A 37 -17.47 -32.85 20.39
C PHE A 37 -15.94 -32.77 20.42
N ILE A 38 -15.35 -32.04 19.48
CA ILE A 38 -13.96 -31.58 19.62
C ILE A 38 -13.96 -30.37 20.54
N SER A 39 -13.26 -30.47 21.66
CA SER A 39 -13.10 -29.38 22.63
C SER A 39 -12.31 -28.22 21.99
N ILE A 40 -13.01 -27.11 21.72
CA ILE A 40 -12.48 -25.91 21.05
C ILE A 40 -11.53 -25.09 21.97
N SER A 41 -11.26 -25.57 23.19
CA SER A 41 -10.48 -24.83 24.19
C SER A 41 -9.00 -24.62 23.83
N ARG A 42 -8.45 -25.36 22.85
CA ARG A 42 -7.02 -25.30 22.48
C ARG A 42 -6.68 -24.42 21.27
N PHE A 43 -7.65 -23.77 20.64
CA PHE A 43 -7.40 -22.90 19.49
C PHE A 43 -7.28 -21.42 19.88
N SER A 44 -6.36 -20.70 19.22
CA SER A 44 -6.19 -19.26 19.38
C SER A 44 -7.46 -18.49 18.96
N PRO A 45 -7.70 -17.27 19.49
CA PRO A 45 -8.94 -16.52 19.27
C PRO A 45 -9.27 -16.27 17.79
N LEU A 46 -8.24 -16.09 16.95
CA LEU A 46 -8.36 -15.91 15.50
C LEU A 46 -8.93 -17.14 14.79
N ILE A 47 -8.54 -18.34 15.20
CA ILE A 47 -9.01 -19.60 14.61
C ILE A 47 -10.49 -19.83 14.93
N ARG A 48 -10.93 -19.47 16.15
CA ARG A 48 -12.34 -19.56 16.54
C ARG A 48 -13.24 -18.63 15.71
N CYS A 49 -12.74 -17.43 15.41
CA CYS A 49 -13.45 -16.45 14.59
C CYS A 49 -13.63 -16.95 13.14
N CYS A 50 -12.57 -17.51 12.54
CA CYS A 50 -12.62 -18.07 11.19
C CYS A 50 -13.55 -19.28 11.07
N LEU A 51 -13.58 -20.17 12.08
CA LEU A 51 -14.48 -21.33 12.09
C LEU A 51 -15.96 -20.92 12.22
N ALA A 52 -16.27 -19.88 13.00
CA ALA A 52 -17.63 -19.34 13.12
C ALA A 52 -18.13 -18.73 11.79
N ILE A 53 -17.27 -18.01 11.07
CA ILE A 53 -17.60 -17.44 9.74
C ILE A 53 -17.86 -18.55 8.71
N LYS A 54 -17.12 -19.65 8.78
CA LYS A 54 -17.31 -20.81 7.88
C LYS A 54 -18.61 -21.56 8.16
N ALA A 55 -19.01 -21.70 9.42
CA ALA A 55 -20.31 -22.29 9.79
C ALA A 55 -21.51 -21.43 9.32
N LEU A 56 -21.39 -20.09 9.39
CA LEU A 56 -22.45 -19.17 8.98
C LEU A 56 -22.58 -19.06 7.45
N SER A 57 -21.47 -19.09 6.71
CA SER A 57 -21.49 -19.07 5.24
C SER A 57 -22.04 -20.36 4.61
N GLY A 58 -22.01 -21.48 5.34
CA GLY A 58 -22.64 -22.74 4.93
C GLY A 58 -24.18 -22.71 4.95
N GLN A 59 -24.81 -21.89 5.80
CA GLN A 59 -26.28 -21.81 5.90
C GLN A 59 -26.93 -20.88 4.86
N VAL A 60 -26.14 -20.07 4.14
CA VAL A 60 -26.67 -19.07 3.18
C VAL A 60 -26.97 -19.69 1.81
N LYS A 61 -26.55 -20.92 1.53
CA LYS A 61 -26.77 -21.56 0.21
C LYS A 61 -28.14 -22.23 0.02
N GLU A 62 -29.00 -22.33 1.05
CA GLU A 62 -30.26 -23.10 0.96
C GLU A 62 -31.56 -22.30 1.05
N SER A 63 -31.55 -20.96 0.92
CA SER A 63 -32.80 -20.18 0.93
C SER A 63 -32.92 -19.21 -0.24
N GLY A 64 -33.20 -19.75 -1.43
CA GLY A 64 -33.56 -18.97 -2.62
C GLY A 64 -34.83 -19.50 -3.27
N THR A 65 -36.01 -19.22 -2.69
CA THR A 65 -37.30 -19.45 -3.37
C THR A 65 -37.85 -18.14 -3.91
N TRP A 66 -38.11 -18.13 -5.22
CA TRP A 66 -38.74 -17.08 -6.00
C TRP A 66 -40.25 -16.97 -5.68
N CYS A 67 -40.79 -15.76 -5.48
CA CYS A 67 -42.24 -15.51 -5.45
C CYS A 67 -42.64 -14.38 -6.42
N ARG A 68 -43.63 -14.66 -7.28
CA ARG A 68 -44.34 -13.73 -8.21
C ARG A 68 -45.44 -12.92 -7.49
N PRO A 69 -46.00 -11.83 -8.08
CA PRO A 69 -46.81 -10.86 -7.34
C PRO A 69 -48.35 -10.99 -7.43
N SER A 70 -48.99 -10.53 -6.32
CA SER A 70 -50.36 -9.98 -6.12
C SER A 70 -51.53 -10.95 -5.84
N PRO A 71 -52.69 -10.49 -5.31
CA PRO A 71 -52.99 -9.35 -4.43
C PRO A 71 -53.84 -9.75 -3.19
N THR A 72 -54.07 -8.79 -2.28
CA THR A 72 -55.07 -8.74 -1.18
C THR A 72 -54.68 -9.21 0.24
N SER A 73 -55.01 -8.32 1.20
CA SER A 73 -55.06 -8.45 2.68
C SER A 73 -53.74 -8.44 3.49
N SER A 74 -53.65 -7.48 4.42
CA SER A 74 -52.83 -7.56 5.66
C SER A 74 -53.74 -8.10 6.80
N PRO A 75 -53.26 -8.56 7.98
CA PRO A 75 -52.03 -8.17 8.69
C PRO A 75 -51.27 -9.33 9.40
N HIS A 76 -50.22 -8.96 10.14
CA HIS A 76 -49.33 -9.73 11.04
C HIS A 76 -47.95 -10.12 10.47
N CYS A 77 -46.96 -9.27 10.76
CA CYS A 77 -45.54 -9.62 10.66
C CYS A 77 -45.04 -9.99 12.06
N ASP A 78 -44.71 -11.28 12.25
CA ASP A 78 -43.89 -11.76 13.35
C ASP A 78 -42.47 -11.18 13.22
N TYR A 79 -42.00 -10.54 14.29
CA TYR A 79 -40.64 -10.01 14.39
C TYR A 79 -39.62 -11.17 14.47
N LYS A 80 -38.94 -11.46 13.35
CA LYS A 80 -37.72 -12.30 13.39
C LYS A 80 -36.52 -11.43 13.78
N PRO A 81 -35.74 -11.79 14.82
CA PRO A 81 -34.57 -11.01 15.22
C PRO A 81 -33.57 -10.92 14.08
N SER A 82 -32.96 -9.75 13.93
CA SER A 82 -31.94 -9.52 12.91
C SER A 82 -30.68 -10.33 13.24
N ILE A 83 -29.85 -10.60 12.23
CA ILE A 83 -28.55 -11.29 12.37
C ILE A 83 -27.66 -10.63 13.44
N ALA A 84 -27.82 -9.31 13.66
CA ALA A 84 -27.12 -8.56 14.69
C ALA A 84 -27.50 -8.99 16.12
N ASP A 85 -28.72 -9.45 16.35
CA ASP A 85 -29.19 -9.87 17.67
C ASP A 85 -28.66 -11.26 18.04
N LYS A 86 -28.47 -12.16 17.06
CA LYS A 86 -27.80 -13.46 17.26
C LYS A 86 -26.29 -13.33 17.51
N LEU A 87 -25.66 -12.29 16.97
CA LEU A 87 -24.24 -12.01 17.21
C LEU A 87 -23.96 -11.51 18.64
N LYS A 88 -24.90 -10.78 19.26
CA LYS A 88 -24.74 -10.28 20.64
C LYS A 88 -24.82 -11.39 21.69
N THR A 89 -25.59 -12.45 21.46
CA THR A 89 -25.76 -13.54 22.44
C THR A 89 -24.63 -14.57 22.44
N ALA A 90 -23.84 -14.65 21.35
CA ALA A 90 -22.75 -15.62 21.20
C ALA A 90 -21.40 -15.15 21.79
N CYS A 91 -21.28 -13.88 22.18
CA CYS A 91 -20.05 -13.31 22.74
C CYS A 91 -20.34 -12.50 24.02
N SER A 92 -20.71 -13.20 25.10
CA SER A 92 -20.63 -12.65 26.45
C SER A 92 -19.22 -12.88 27.02
N PHE A 93 -18.27 -12.02 26.63
CA PHE A 93 -17.05 -11.82 27.40
C PHE A 93 -16.93 -10.34 27.77
N SER A 94 -16.95 -10.09 29.07
CA SER A 94 -16.71 -8.79 29.69
C SER A 94 -15.29 -8.32 29.36
N ILE A 95 -15.18 -7.29 28.53
CA ILE A 95 -13.98 -6.45 28.44
C ILE A 95 -14.49 -5.01 28.52
N SER A 96 -14.20 -4.36 29.63
CA SER A 96 -14.40 -2.93 29.80
C SER A 96 -13.37 -2.16 28.97
N SER A 97 -13.76 -0.94 28.57
CA SER A 97 -13.04 0.01 27.71
C SER A 97 -13.06 -0.30 26.20
N GLU A 98 -13.56 0.70 25.46
CA GLU A 98 -13.87 0.69 24.04
C GLU A 98 -12.64 0.37 23.17
N LEU A 99 -12.61 -0.83 22.58
CA LEU A 99 -11.70 -1.14 21.49
C LEU A 99 -12.48 -1.10 20.17
N HIS A 100 -12.46 0.07 19.52
CA HIS A 100 -12.87 0.22 18.11
C HIS A 100 -11.88 -0.53 17.20
N LEU A 101 -12.05 -1.85 17.05
CA LEU A 101 -11.39 -2.64 16.02
C LEU A 101 -12.03 -2.36 14.66
N ARG A 102 -11.69 -1.20 14.06
CA ARG A 102 -11.87 -0.98 12.62
C ARG A 102 -10.81 -1.80 11.89
N PHE A 103 -11.18 -3.00 11.43
CA PHE A 103 -10.46 -3.66 10.35
C PHE A 103 -10.68 -2.85 9.06
N CYS A 104 -9.85 -1.83 8.85
CA CYS A 104 -9.79 -1.09 7.60
C CYS A 104 -8.96 -1.88 6.58
N CYS A 105 -9.49 -2.99 6.10
CA CYS A 105 -9.10 -3.58 4.81
C CYS A 105 -10.10 -3.09 3.75
N GLN A 106 -10.24 -1.77 3.62
CA GLN A 106 -10.75 -1.18 2.40
C GLN A 106 -9.53 -0.71 1.60
N ARG A 107 -8.93 -1.62 0.83
CA ARG A 107 -8.42 -1.16 -0.46
C ARG A 107 -9.66 -0.74 -1.25
N PRO A 108 -9.71 0.44 -1.87
CA PRO A 108 -10.66 0.65 -2.95
C PRO A 108 -10.31 -0.40 -4.00
N SER A 109 -11.07 -1.48 -4.03
CA SER A 109 -11.14 -2.33 -5.20
C SER A 109 -11.69 -1.42 -6.30
N TYR A 110 -10.97 -1.27 -7.41
CA TYR A 110 -11.44 -0.53 -8.58
C TYR A 110 -12.68 -1.25 -9.14
N ILE A 111 -13.86 -1.02 -8.54
CA ILE A 111 -15.13 -1.49 -9.07
C ILE A 111 -15.50 -0.53 -10.19
N SER A 112 -15.13 -0.91 -11.41
CA SER A 112 -15.77 -0.41 -12.62
C SER A 112 -17.24 -0.80 -12.55
N THR A 113 -18.11 0.16 -12.22
CA THR A 113 -19.55 -0.03 -12.35
C THR A 113 -19.89 0.09 -13.83
N TYR A 114 -20.08 -1.06 -14.48
CA TYR A 114 -20.50 -1.11 -15.87
C TYR A 114 -21.99 -0.75 -15.94
N GLN A 115 -22.30 0.49 -16.32
CA GLN A 115 -23.62 0.86 -16.83
C GLN A 115 -23.50 0.95 -18.35
N ALA A 116 -24.17 0.03 -19.06
CA ALA A 116 -24.22 0.05 -20.51
C ALA A 116 -24.85 1.38 -20.99
N GLY A 117 -24.03 2.23 -21.62
CA GLY A 117 -24.49 3.48 -22.25
C GLY A 117 -23.91 4.79 -21.70
N SER A 118 -23.09 4.78 -20.64
CA SER A 118 -22.36 5.98 -20.22
C SER A 118 -20.93 5.97 -20.75
N THR A 119 -20.47 7.08 -21.33
CA THR A 119 -19.04 7.31 -21.56
C THR A 119 -18.34 7.13 -20.21
N MET A 120 -17.51 6.09 -20.06
CA MET A 120 -16.79 5.84 -18.81
C MET A 120 -15.89 7.05 -18.52
N SER A 121 -16.34 7.98 -17.67
CA SER A 121 -15.43 8.94 -17.06
C SER A 121 -14.60 8.14 -16.06
N ILE A 122 -13.38 7.78 -16.43
CA ILE A 122 -12.43 7.18 -15.48
C ILE A 122 -12.27 8.20 -14.35
N ARG A 123 -12.78 7.87 -13.16
CA ARG A 123 -12.57 8.70 -11.98
C ARG A 123 -11.13 8.49 -11.53
N ILE A 124 -10.27 9.43 -11.90
CA ILE A 124 -8.89 9.46 -11.40
C ILE A 124 -8.97 9.66 -9.89
N PRO A 125 -8.41 8.75 -9.08
CA PRO A 125 -8.37 8.93 -7.64
C PRO A 125 -7.52 10.17 -7.33
N THR A 126 -8.04 11.08 -6.51
CA THR A 126 -7.28 12.25 -6.06
C THR A 126 -7.07 12.17 -4.56
N PRO A 127 -5.81 12.23 -4.07
CA PRO A 127 -5.53 12.29 -2.65
C PRO A 127 -6.25 13.45 -1.96
N ILE A 128 -6.83 13.19 -0.79
CA ILE A 128 -7.36 14.23 0.08
C ILE A 128 -6.25 14.58 1.06
N VAL A 129 -5.62 15.74 0.84
CA VAL A 129 -4.49 16.28 1.60
C VAL A 129 -4.78 17.73 1.99
N PRO A 130 -4.13 18.29 3.03
CA PRO A 130 -4.44 19.63 3.56
C PRO A 130 -3.95 20.79 2.67
N VAL A 131 -4.00 20.64 1.34
CA VAL A 131 -3.80 21.74 0.39
C VAL A 131 -4.96 22.73 0.52
N CYS A 132 -4.65 24.03 0.55
CA CYS A 132 -5.66 25.06 0.78
C CYS A 132 -6.71 25.11 -0.36
N GLU A 133 -7.93 25.53 -0.05
CA GLU A 133 -9.07 25.45 -0.97
C GLU A 133 -8.82 26.11 -2.33
N LYS A 134 -8.14 27.26 -2.35
CA LYS A 134 -7.79 27.98 -3.58
C LYS A 134 -6.89 27.18 -4.52
N ASP A 135 -6.05 26.29 -3.97
CA ASP A 135 -5.06 25.52 -4.74
C ASP A 135 -5.55 24.09 -5.05
N GLN A 136 -6.69 23.68 -4.51
CA GLN A 136 -7.31 22.37 -4.78
C GLN A 136 -7.57 22.11 -6.28
N PRO A 137 -8.02 23.07 -7.10
CA PRO A 137 -8.17 22.85 -8.55
C PRO A 137 -6.84 22.59 -9.25
N LEU A 138 -5.79 23.33 -8.89
CA LEU A 138 -4.44 23.11 -9.39
C LEU A 138 -3.94 21.70 -9.01
N PHE A 139 -4.06 21.34 -7.74
CA PHE A 139 -3.64 20.02 -7.24
C PHE A 139 -4.36 18.87 -7.97
N LYS A 140 -5.68 18.97 -8.15
CA LYS A 140 -6.48 18.00 -8.92
C LYS A 140 -6.01 17.89 -10.37
N SER A 141 -5.77 19.03 -11.02
CA SER A 141 -5.31 19.12 -12.40
C SER A 141 -3.93 18.47 -12.59
N VAL A 142 -3.01 18.73 -11.66
CA VAL A 142 -1.67 18.12 -11.63
C VAL A 142 -1.75 16.62 -11.35
N ASN A 143 -2.57 16.18 -10.39
CA ASN A 143 -2.77 14.76 -10.11
C ASN A 143 -3.29 13.99 -11.34
N ALA A 144 -4.24 14.58 -12.08
CA ALA A 144 -4.75 14.00 -13.31
C ALA A 144 -3.65 13.87 -14.38
N PHE A 145 -2.80 14.89 -14.52
CA PHE A 145 -1.63 14.84 -15.39
C PHE A 145 -0.67 13.71 -14.98
N VAL A 146 -0.30 13.62 -13.70
CA VAL A 146 0.63 12.60 -13.19
C VAL A 146 0.08 11.20 -13.39
N HIS A 147 -1.21 10.98 -13.13
CA HIS A 147 -1.87 9.70 -13.41
C HIS A 147 -1.72 9.32 -14.90
N GLY A 148 -1.98 10.26 -15.81
CA GLY A 148 -1.80 10.03 -17.24
C GLY A 148 -0.34 9.79 -17.64
N TYR A 149 0.59 10.53 -17.06
CA TYR A 149 2.03 10.42 -17.30
C TYR A 149 2.58 9.04 -16.86
N MET A 150 2.27 8.62 -15.64
CA MET A 150 2.73 7.35 -15.05
C MET A 150 2.03 6.13 -15.66
N SER A 151 0.92 6.32 -16.39
CA SER A 151 0.23 5.25 -17.11
C SER A 151 0.79 5.00 -18.52
N GLN A 152 1.79 5.77 -18.96
CA GLN A 152 2.39 5.58 -20.28
C GLN A 152 3.26 4.31 -20.35
N PRO A 153 3.28 3.60 -21.50
CA PRO A 153 4.15 2.45 -21.71
C PRO A 153 5.61 2.81 -21.43
N GLY A 154 6.29 1.98 -20.63
CA GLY A 154 7.69 2.18 -20.25
C GLY A 154 7.92 2.44 -18.75
N HIS A 155 6.87 2.81 -18.01
CA HIS A 155 6.90 2.80 -16.55
C HIS A 155 6.70 1.37 -16.05
N ASP A 156 7.59 0.89 -15.19
CA ASP A 156 7.44 -0.40 -14.53
C ASP A 156 6.71 -0.24 -13.17
N ASN A 157 6.25 -1.35 -12.60
CA ASN A 157 5.46 -1.37 -11.37
C ASN A 157 6.22 -0.84 -10.13
N SER A 158 7.50 -0.51 -10.23
CA SER A 158 8.27 0.11 -9.15
C SER A 158 8.18 1.65 -9.14
N HIS A 159 7.73 2.27 -10.24
CA HIS A 159 7.60 3.72 -10.43
C HIS A 159 6.25 4.12 -11.05
N ASP A 160 5.20 3.40 -10.66
CA ASP A 160 3.84 3.64 -11.15
C ASP A 160 3.10 4.73 -10.34
N TYR A 161 1.87 5.00 -10.73
CA TYR A 161 1.03 5.96 -10.02
C TYR A 161 0.74 5.54 -8.56
N ASP A 162 0.71 4.24 -8.26
CA ASP A 162 0.55 3.74 -6.89
C ASP A 162 1.77 4.09 -6.02
N HIS A 163 2.99 4.10 -6.57
CA HIS A 163 4.17 4.65 -5.90
C HIS A 163 3.97 6.12 -5.53
N ILE A 164 3.54 6.96 -6.48
CA ILE A 164 3.25 8.38 -6.21
C ILE A 164 2.24 8.54 -5.07
N LEU A 165 1.15 7.77 -5.07
CA LEU A 165 0.15 7.82 -4.01
C LEU A 165 0.73 7.45 -2.63
N ARG A 166 1.63 6.46 -2.56
CA ARG A 166 2.29 6.08 -1.30
C ARG A 166 3.26 7.17 -0.83
N VAL A 167 3.99 7.81 -1.74
CA VAL A 167 4.86 8.95 -1.42
C VAL A 167 4.06 10.11 -0.86
N VAL A 168 2.97 10.50 -1.53
CA VAL A 168 2.04 11.54 -1.03
C VAL A 168 1.46 11.17 0.35
N SER A 169 1.12 9.88 0.56
CA SER A 169 0.63 9.40 1.86
C SER A 169 1.71 9.46 2.94
N ASN A 170 2.96 9.08 2.64
CA ASN A 170 4.08 9.22 3.56
C ASN A 170 4.33 10.69 3.88
N ALA A 171 4.30 11.58 2.88
CA ALA A 171 4.47 13.02 3.06
C ALA A 171 3.40 13.62 3.98
N ASN A 172 2.14 13.22 3.83
CA ASN A 172 1.05 13.64 4.72
C ASN A 172 1.29 13.19 6.16
N ARG A 173 1.71 11.94 6.37
CA ARG A 173 2.00 11.41 7.71
C ARG A 173 3.17 12.11 8.38
N LEU A 174 4.24 12.37 7.63
CA LEU A 174 5.40 13.11 8.12
C LEU A 174 5.01 14.54 8.49
N LEU A 175 4.32 15.25 7.59
CA LEU A 175 3.82 16.60 7.84
C LEU A 175 2.99 16.68 9.14
N GLU A 176 2.04 15.77 9.33
CA GLU A 176 1.21 15.72 10.54
C GLU A 176 2.03 15.52 11.81
N THR A 177 3.04 14.65 11.77
CA THR A 177 3.89 14.41 12.95
C THR A 177 4.83 15.57 13.22
N GLU A 178 5.47 16.14 12.19
CA GLU A 178 6.40 17.26 12.35
C GLU A 178 5.68 18.52 12.84
N LEU A 179 4.46 18.81 12.35
CA LEU A 179 3.65 19.92 12.87
C LEU A 179 3.20 19.71 14.32
N LYS A 180 2.96 18.47 14.75
CA LYS A 180 2.66 18.16 16.16
C LYS A 180 3.88 18.36 17.07
N SER A 181 5.06 17.93 16.61
CA SER A 181 6.31 18.03 17.37
C SER A 181 6.88 19.46 17.38
N ASN A 182 6.67 20.24 16.32
CA ASN A 182 7.09 21.64 16.23
C ASN A 182 5.98 22.51 15.61
N PRO A 183 4.98 22.93 16.40
CA PRO A 183 3.85 23.72 15.91
C PRO A 183 4.21 25.11 15.35
N SER A 184 5.38 25.63 15.71
CA SER A 184 5.89 26.92 15.22
C SER A 184 6.49 26.82 13.82
N GLN A 185 6.83 25.61 13.37
CA GLN A 185 7.35 25.38 12.02
C GLN A 185 6.23 25.62 11.00
N THR A 186 6.53 26.43 10.00
CA THR A 186 5.63 26.66 8.87
C THR A 186 6.15 25.93 7.64
N TYR A 187 5.22 25.41 6.86
CA TYR A 187 5.47 24.74 5.58
C TYR A 187 4.46 25.27 4.57
N ASP A 188 4.91 25.47 3.35
CA ASP A 188 4.08 25.67 2.18
C ASP A 188 3.49 24.32 1.74
N ILE A 189 2.29 24.06 2.24
CA ILE A 189 1.61 22.77 2.06
C ILE A 189 1.32 22.49 0.58
N THR A 190 1.02 23.52 -0.21
CA THR A 190 0.77 23.38 -1.64
C THR A 190 2.06 22.96 -2.36
N ALA A 191 3.18 23.65 -2.11
CA ALA A 191 4.46 23.29 -2.73
C ALA A 191 4.91 21.87 -2.34
N LEU A 192 4.74 21.48 -1.08
CA LEU A 192 5.08 20.15 -0.57
C LEU A 192 4.37 19.03 -1.34
N PHE A 193 3.04 19.11 -1.46
CA PHE A 193 2.26 18.06 -2.10
C PHE A 193 2.37 18.08 -3.63
N LEU A 194 2.56 19.24 -4.25
CA LEU A 194 2.87 19.31 -5.68
C LEU A 194 4.24 18.68 -5.98
N ALA A 195 5.27 18.98 -5.17
CA ALA A 195 6.57 18.36 -5.32
C ALA A 195 6.53 16.84 -5.12
N ALA A 196 5.77 16.35 -4.13
CA ALA A 196 5.57 14.91 -3.93
C ALA A 196 4.87 14.23 -5.12
N LEU A 197 3.87 14.86 -5.73
CA LEU A 197 3.21 14.33 -6.93
C LEU A 197 4.14 14.29 -8.16
N LEU A 198 5.02 15.28 -8.28
CA LEU A 198 5.80 15.52 -9.49
C LEU A 198 7.24 15.01 -9.43
N HIS A 199 7.70 14.44 -8.30
CA HIS A 199 9.11 14.14 -8.07
C HIS A 199 9.73 13.17 -9.10
N ASP A 200 8.93 12.24 -9.63
CA ASP A 200 9.34 11.26 -10.64
C ASP A 200 8.93 11.68 -12.07
N VAL A 201 8.28 12.84 -12.25
CA VAL A 201 8.01 13.41 -13.57
C VAL A 201 9.28 14.04 -14.12
N GLY A 202 9.64 13.71 -15.36
CA GLY A 202 10.89 14.18 -15.96
C GLY A 202 12.14 13.52 -15.39
N ASP A 203 12.02 12.39 -14.69
CA ASP A 203 13.20 11.60 -14.31
C ASP A 203 13.94 11.17 -15.60
N HIS A 204 15.22 11.51 -15.70
CA HIS A 204 16.12 11.16 -16.81
C HIS A 204 16.04 9.69 -17.24
N LYS A 205 15.63 8.78 -16.34
CA LYS A 205 15.41 7.35 -16.65
C LYS A 205 14.29 7.10 -17.66
N TYR A 206 13.36 8.04 -17.83
CA TYR A 206 12.18 7.94 -18.69
C TYR A 206 12.03 9.11 -19.67
N ALA A 207 13.00 10.04 -19.69
CA ALA A 207 12.98 11.21 -20.55
C ALA A 207 13.10 10.84 -22.04
N LYS A 208 12.28 11.47 -22.89
CA LYS A 208 12.41 11.37 -24.35
C LYS A 208 13.47 12.36 -24.86
N PRO A 209 14.18 12.05 -25.97
CA PRO A 209 15.13 12.98 -26.57
C PRO A 209 14.45 14.32 -26.93
N GLY A 210 14.97 15.43 -26.41
CA GLY A 210 14.51 16.80 -26.73
C GLY A 210 13.56 17.45 -25.72
N GLU A 211 13.22 16.79 -24.60
CA GLU A 211 12.46 17.42 -23.52
C GLU A 211 13.34 18.38 -22.70
N ASP A 212 12.83 19.60 -22.43
CA ASP A 212 13.44 20.54 -21.49
C ASP A 212 13.17 20.11 -20.05
N LEU A 213 13.93 19.11 -19.59
CA LEU A 213 13.85 18.58 -18.22
C LEU A 213 14.16 19.64 -17.16
N GLU A 214 14.88 20.71 -17.52
CA GLU A 214 15.27 21.76 -16.59
C GLU A 214 14.08 22.63 -16.17
N ASN A 215 13.09 22.84 -17.05
CA ASN A 215 11.95 23.73 -16.77
C ASN A 215 10.57 23.07 -16.95
N GLN A 216 10.50 21.77 -17.26
CA GLN A 216 9.26 21.05 -17.52
C GLN A 216 8.22 21.22 -16.40
N ILE A 217 8.63 21.09 -15.14
CA ILE A 217 7.71 21.19 -13.99
C ILE A 217 7.21 22.62 -13.84
N SER A 218 8.10 23.60 -13.97
CA SER A 218 7.73 25.02 -13.89
C SER A 218 6.73 25.39 -14.99
N ALA A 219 6.99 24.99 -16.23
CA ALA A 219 6.11 25.23 -17.38
C ALA A 219 4.73 24.59 -17.19
N LEU A 220 4.69 23.31 -16.79
CA LEU A 220 3.45 22.57 -16.51
C LEU A 220 2.59 23.26 -15.43
N LEU A 221 3.22 23.71 -14.34
CA LEU A 221 2.50 24.36 -13.25
C LEU A 221 1.94 25.71 -13.67
N LYS A 222 2.70 26.50 -14.42
CA LYS A 222 2.23 27.79 -14.96
C LYS A 222 1.09 27.62 -15.95
N GLU A 223 1.18 26.65 -16.85
CA GLU A 223 0.10 26.29 -17.78
C GLU A 223 -1.20 25.95 -17.02
N ARG A 224 -1.08 25.34 -15.84
CA ARG A 224 -2.21 24.97 -14.97
C ARG A 224 -2.63 26.07 -14.00
N GLY A 225 -2.08 27.28 -14.11
CA GLY A 225 -2.49 28.46 -13.35
C GLY A 225 -1.77 28.67 -12.02
N ALA A 226 -0.64 27.99 -11.78
CA ALA A 226 0.22 28.31 -10.65
C ALA A 226 0.91 29.67 -10.83
N SER A 227 1.24 30.35 -9.72
CA SER A 227 2.09 31.53 -9.76
C SER A 227 3.53 31.17 -10.16
N ASP A 228 4.26 32.14 -10.71
CA ASP A 228 5.68 31.96 -11.05
C ASP A 228 6.52 31.55 -9.84
N GLU A 229 6.22 32.11 -8.66
CA GLU A 229 6.89 31.80 -7.41
C GLU A 229 6.69 30.33 -7.01
N LEU A 230 5.42 29.86 -7.01
CA LEU A 230 5.09 28.48 -6.66
C LEU A 230 5.70 27.49 -7.66
N ALA A 231 5.57 27.78 -8.96
CA ALA A 231 6.11 26.93 -10.02
C ALA A 231 7.65 26.80 -9.92
N THR A 232 8.34 27.91 -9.64
CA THR A 232 9.80 27.93 -9.45
C THR A 232 10.20 27.16 -8.19
N LYS A 233 9.49 27.37 -7.08
CA LYS A 233 9.74 26.65 -5.82
C LYS A 233 9.61 25.14 -6.01
N VAL A 234 8.50 24.67 -6.59
CA VAL A 234 8.26 23.24 -6.82
C VAL A 234 9.29 22.64 -7.79
N GLN A 235 9.64 23.34 -8.87
CA GLN A 235 10.69 22.89 -9.81
C GLN A 235 12.04 22.68 -9.11
N VAL A 236 12.45 23.61 -8.24
CA VAL A 236 13.70 23.50 -7.47
C VAL A 236 13.62 22.33 -6.50
N MET A 237 12.50 22.16 -5.79
CA MET A 237 12.32 21.03 -4.88
C MET A 237 12.42 19.69 -5.61
N VAL A 238 11.68 19.51 -6.71
CA VAL A 238 11.65 18.27 -7.50
C VAL A 238 13.05 17.86 -7.98
N LYS A 239 13.85 18.80 -8.50
CA LYS A 239 15.24 18.54 -8.92
C LYS A 239 16.12 17.99 -7.79
N ASN A 240 15.79 18.33 -6.54
CA ASN A 240 16.58 17.96 -5.37
C ASN A 240 16.00 16.79 -4.58
N VAL A 241 14.93 16.11 -5.04
CA VAL A 241 14.36 14.95 -4.32
C VAL A 241 15.28 13.72 -4.43
N SER A 242 15.83 13.45 -5.61
CA SER A 242 16.46 12.16 -5.93
C SER A 242 17.70 11.87 -5.08
N TYR A 243 17.85 10.59 -4.68
CA TYR A 243 19.04 10.08 -3.98
C TYR A 243 20.34 10.37 -4.75
N SER A 244 20.33 10.20 -6.07
CA SER A 244 21.51 10.36 -6.91
C SER A 244 21.98 11.82 -6.97
N ASN A 245 21.05 12.78 -6.97
CA ASN A 245 21.40 14.20 -6.91
C ASN A 245 22.04 14.55 -5.57
N GLU A 246 21.40 14.17 -4.44
CA GLU A 246 21.95 14.45 -3.11
C GLU A 246 23.32 13.79 -2.89
N SER A 247 23.52 12.57 -3.41
CA SER A 247 24.80 11.87 -3.27
C SER A 247 25.93 12.54 -4.06
N LYS A 248 25.63 13.22 -5.17
CA LYS A 248 26.61 13.93 -6.01
C LYS A 248 26.85 15.37 -5.56
N HIS A 249 25.81 16.04 -5.04
CA HIS A 249 25.81 17.47 -4.74
C HIS A 249 25.25 17.78 -3.34
N PRO A 250 25.83 17.21 -2.26
CA PRO A 250 25.25 17.30 -0.92
C PRO A 250 25.15 18.75 -0.41
N GLU A 251 26.15 19.59 -0.68
CA GLU A 251 26.16 21.00 -0.24
C GLU A 251 25.02 21.81 -0.89
N SER A 252 24.79 21.61 -2.19
CA SER A 252 23.70 22.29 -2.90
C SER A 252 22.32 21.89 -2.37
N VAL A 253 22.14 20.62 -1.98
CA VAL A 253 20.87 20.16 -1.38
C VAL A 253 20.65 20.78 0.00
N VAL A 254 21.71 20.99 0.79
CA VAL A 254 21.63 21.68 2.09
C VAL A 254 21.14 23.12 1.92
N ASP A 255 21.67 23.86 0.94
CA ASP A 255 21.22 25.23 0.65
C ASP A 255 19.74 25.28 0.27
N VAL A 256 19.28 24.31 -0.53
CA VAL A 256 17.87 24.20 -0.92
C VAL A 256 16.99 23.85 0.27
N LEU A 257 17.43 22.94 1.16
CA LEU A 257 16.70 22.59 2.39
C LEU A 257 16.55 23.78 3.33
N CYS A 258 17.59 24.61 3.45
CA CYS A 258 17.54 25.86 4.24
C CYS A 258 16.50 26.83 3.68
N LYS A 259 16.36 26.89 2.35
CA LYS A 259 15.41 27.78 1.68
C LYS A 259 13.98 27.22 1.67
N TYR A 260 13.84 25.91 1.49
CA TYR A 260 12.57 25.20 1.31
C TYR A 260 12.52 23.97 2.23
N PRO A 261 12.14 24.14 3.50
CA PRO A 261 12.12 23.04 4.48
C PRO A 261 11.13 21.93 4.11
N GLU A 262 10.17 22.19 3.22
CA GLU A 262 9.26 21.18 2.67
C GLU A 262 10.00 20.06 1.92
N LEU A 263 11.17 20.37 1.34
CA LEU A 263 11.99 19.38 0.63
C LEU A 263 12.40 18.23 1.55
N ALA A 264 12.63 18.50 2.84
CA ALA A 264 12.96 17.48 3.83
C ALA A 264 11.87 16.40 3.92
N ILE A 265 10.60 16.81 3.97
CA ILE A 265 9.46 15.91 4.04
C ILE A 265 9.32 15.12 2.73
N VAL A 266 9.49 15.78 1.58
CA VAL A 266 9.37 15.13 0.27
C VAL A 266 10.47 14.08 0.08
N GLN A 267 11.74 14.41 0.36
CA GLN A 267 12.85 13.47 0.29
C GLN A 267 12.65 12.26 1.21
N ASP A 268 12.25 12.49 2.46
CA ASP A 268 12.00 11.41 3.40
C ASP A 268 10.82 10.53 2.93
N SER A 269 9.77 11.14 2.39
CA SER A 269 8.58 10.42 1.93
C SER A 269 8.85 9.46 0.77
N ASP A 270 9.69 9.86 -0.19
CA ASP A 270 10.14 9.02 -1.31
C ASP A 270 11.06 7.88 -0.80
N ARG A 271 12.07 8.24 -0.01
CA ARG A 271 13.04 7.27 0.54
C ARG A 271 12.37 6.22 1.41
N LEU A 272 11.36 6.61 2.19
CA LEU A 272 10.57 5.68 2.99
C LEU A 272 9.88 4.63 2.12
N ASP A 273 9.38 4.98 0.93
CA ASP A 273 8.75 4.04 0.01
C ASP A 273 9.77 3.10 -0.68
N ALA A 274 11.06 3.43 -0.65
CA ALA A 274 12.14 2.58 -1.16
C ALA A 274 12.65 1.54 -0.14
N ILE A 275 12.21 1.60 1.12
CA ILE A 275 12.64 0.69 2.19
C ILE A 275 11.47 -0.02 2.88
N GLY A 276 11.78 -1.04 3.68
CA GLY A 276 10.77 -1.89 4.33
C GLY A 276 10.11 -2.84 3.33
N ALA A 277 8.95 -3.40 3.69
CA ALA A 277 8.30 -4.46 2.89
C ALA A 277 7.94 -4.01 1.46
N VAL A 278 7.44 -2.79 1.30
CA VAL A 278 7.18 -2.20 -0.03
C VAL A 278 8.48 -2.00 -0.79
N GLY A 279 9.53 -1.52 -0.10
CA GLY A 279 10.87 -1.36 -0.68
C GLY A 279 11.44 -2.66 -1.22
N VAL A 280 11.28 -3.78 -0.50
CA VAL A 280 11.64 -5.12 -1.02
C VAL A 280 10.90 -5.40 -2.32
N GLY A 281 9.57 -5.32 -2.33
CA GLY A 281 8.77 -5.60 -3.52
C GLY A 281 9.17 -4.74 -4.73
N ARG A 282 9.38 -3.44 -4.51
CA ARG A 282 9.83 -2.51 -5.57
C ARG A 282 11.22 -2.84 -6.08
N CYS A 283 12.16 -3.17 -5.19
CA CYS A 283 13.54 -3.47 -5.59
C CYS A 283 13.63 -4.73 -6.47
N PHE A 284 12.89 -5.78 -6.13
CA PHE A 284 12.81 -6.98 -6.97
C PHE A 284 12.10 -6.70 -8.31
N ALA A 285 11.01 -5.93 -8.30
CA ALA A 285 10.32 -5.55 -9.54
C ALA A 285 11.22 -4.74 -10.49
N TYR A 286 11.92 -3.73 -9.96
CA TYR A 286 12.88 -2.92 -10.71
C TYR A 286 14.02 -3.77 -11.28
N THR A 287 14.64 -4.61 -10.44
CA THR A 287 15.75 -5.48 -10.86
C THR A 287 15.31 -6.44 -11.96
N GLY A 288 14.14 -7.05 -11.83
CA GLY A 288 13.58 -7.93 -12.87
C GLY A 288 13.31 -7.20 -14.19
N ALA A 289 12.89 -5.93 -14.14
CA ALA A 289 12.61 -5.13 -15.33
C ALA A 289 13.90 -4.61 -16.02
N LYS A 290 14.90 -4.17 -15.24
CA LYS A 290 16.07 -3.44 -15.74
C LYS A 290 17.37 -4.23 -15.80
N CYS A 291 17.50 -5.32 -15.04
CA CYS A 291 18.70 -6.16 -14.97
C CYS A 291 18.42 -7.54 -15.56
N GLN A 292 17.95 -7.59 -16.82
CA GLN A 292 17.63 -8.85 -17.49
C GLN A 292 18.89 -9.72 -17.65
N GLY A 293 18.79 -11.00 -17.27
CA GLY A 293 19.90 -11.95 -17.32
C GLY A 293 20.76 -12.00 -16.05
N GLU A 294 20.58 -11.06 -15.12
CA GLU A 294 21.21 -11.11 -13.79
C GLU A 294 20.44 -12.06 -12.85
N PRO A 295 21.13 -12.71 -11.89
CA PRO A 295 20.46 -13.53 -10.90
C PRO A 295 19.59 -12.68 -9.98
N MET A 296 18.60 -13.33 -9.37
CA MET A 296 17.69 -12.68 -8.41
C MET A 296 18.42 -12.06 -7.21
N SER A 297 19.59 -12.58 -6.82
CA SER A 297 20.45 -12.02 -5.77
C SER A 297 20.92 -10.59 -6.07
N ARG A 298 20.91 -10.16 -7.34
CA ARG A 298 21.23 -8.77 -7.72
C ARG A 298 20.35 -7.75 -7.00
N ALA A 299 19.10 -8.09 -6.71
CA ALA A 299 18.21 -7.24 -5.92
C ALA A 299 18.69 -7.07 -4.47
N ILE A 300 19.24 -8.14 -3.88
CA ILE A 300 19.82 -8.10 -2.53
C ILE A 300 21.10 -7.26 -2.50
N ASP A 301 21.95 -7.37 -3.52
CA ASP A 301 23.15 -6.53 -3.62
C ASP A 301 22.79 -5.04 -3.62
N HIS A 302 21.67 -4.68 -4.28
CA HIS A 302 21.17 -3.31 -4.29
C HIS A 302 20.81 -2.77 -2.90
N PHE A 303 20.47 -3.64 -1.95
CA PHE A 303 20.19 -3.21 -0.57
C PHE A 303 21.42 -2.55 0.04
N SER A 304 22.60 -3.16 -0.13
CA SER A 304 23.88 -2.66 0.38
C SER A 304 24.39 -1.45 -0.42
N GLU A 305 24.21 -1.47 -1.74
CA GLU A 305 24.62 -0.36 -2.60
C GLU A 305 23.90 0.95 -2.25
N LYS A 306 22.61 0.87 -1.92
CA LYS A 306 21.75 2.04 -1.75
C LYS A 306 20.83 1.96 -0.54
N LEU A 307 19.96 0.95 -0.43
CA LEU A 307 18.80 1.02 0.47
C LEU A 307 19.18 1.14 1.95
N TYR A 308 20.24 0.47 2.40
CA TYR A 308 20.74 0.58 3.78
C TYR A 308 21.26 1.97 4.14
N LYS A 309 21.69 2.76 3.15
CA LYS A 309 22.18 4.13 3.37
C LYS A 309 21.03 5.11 3.62
N LEU A 310 19.83 4.81 3.15
CA LEU A 310 18.71 5.76 3.15
C LEU A 310 18.26 6.17 4.56
N ALA A 311 18.30 5.27 5.54
CA ALA A 311 17.93 5.60 6.92
C ALA A 311 18.84 6.66 7.54
N GLY A 312 20.15 6.63 7.22
CA GLY A 312 21.11 7.65 7.67
C GLY A 312 20.97 9.00 6.96
N MET A 313 20.19 9.05 5.87
CA MET A 313 19.98 10.26 5.07
C MET A 313 18.65 10.94 5.33
N MET A 314 17.82 10.42 6.24
CA MET A 314 16.52 11.01 6.59
C MET A 314 16.68 12.36 7.31
N LYS A 315 15.88 13.35 6.92
CA LYS A 315 15.99 14.74 7.38
C LYS A 315 15.12 15.01 8.60
N THR A 316 13.93 14.46 8.62
CA THR A 316 12.95 14.62 9.70
C THR A 316 13.20 13.62 10.83
N VAL A 317 12.74 13.96 12.04
CA VAL A 317 12.85 13.04 13.19
C VAL A 317 11.96 11.82 12.95
N SER A 318 10.71 12.05 12.56
CA SER A 318 9.76 10.97 12.26
C SER A 318 10.19 10.10 11.08
N GLY A 319 10.84 10.69 10.07
CA GLY A 319 11.44 9.96 8.96
C GLY A 319 12.53 9.00 9.42
N ARG A 320 13.45 9.44 10.29
CA ARG A 320 14.51 8.58 10.87
C ARG A 320 13.94 7.40 11.65
N GLU A 321 12.93 7.64 12.49
CA GLU A 321 12.29 6.59 13.30
C GLU A 321 11.63 5.52 12.42
N LEU A 322 10.83 5.95 11.44
CA LEU A 322 10.18 5.05 10.50
C LEU A 322 11.22 4.29 9.67
N ALA A 323 12.26 4.97 9.21
CA ALA A 323 13.31 4.37 8.40
C ALA A 323 14.10 3.31 9.17
N ALA A 324 14.41 3.53 10.45
CA ALA A 324 15.10 2.54 11.28
C ALA A 324 14.34 1.20 11.33
N SER A 325 13.02 1.26 11.56
CA SER A 325 12.18 0.06 11.58
C SER A 325 12.12 -0.64 10.23
N ARG A 326 12.03 0.12 9.13
CA ARG A 326 11.96 -0.40 7.76
C ARG A 326 13.30 -0.98 7.29
N THR A 327 14.42 -0.38 7.68
CA THR A 327 15.77 -0.91 7.39
C THR A 327 16.03 -2.22 8.13
N LYS A 328 15.57 -2.35 9.37
CA LYS A 328 15.65 -3.63 10.09
C LYS A 328 14.93 -4.76 9.33
N LEU A 329 13.78 -4.48 8.74
CA LEU A 329 13.06 -5.44 7.91
C LEU A 329 13.88 -5.83 6.67
N LEU A 330 14.54 -4.88 6.00
CA LEU A 330 15.42 -5.19 4.86
C LEU A 330 16.55 -6.13 5.24
N GLN A 331 17.19 -5.88 6.39
CA GLN A 331 18.27 -6.73 6.92
C GLN A 331 17.77 -8.15 7.20
N GLN A 332 16.64 -8.28 7.90
CA GLN A 332 16.02 -9.58 8.18
C GLN A 332 15.64 -10.33 6.91
N PHE A 333 15.07 -9.63 5.92
CA PHE A 333 14.72 -10.23 4.64
C PHE A 333 15.96 -10.75 3.90
N ALA A 334 17.04 -9.96 3.82
CA ALA A 334 18.27 -10.36 3.16
C ALA A 334 18.94 -11.55 3.88
N GLU A 335 18.92 -11.58 5.21
CA GLU A 335 19.42 -12.71 6.00
C GLU A 335 18.67 -14.00 5.69
N GLU A 336 17.34 -13.98 5.68
CA GLU A 336 16.53 -15.17 5.35
C GLU A 336 16.69 -15.56 3.87
N PHE A 337 16.67 -14.59 2.95
CA PHE A 337 16.92 -14.84 1.53
C PHE A 337 18.24 -15.57 1.30
N ASN A 338 19.33 -15.13 1.93
CA ASN A 338 20.65 -15.74 1.77
C ASN A 338 20.71 -17.17 2.33
N LYS A 339 19.98 -17.46 3.41
CA LYS A 339 19.87 -18.82 3.95
C LYS A 339 19.09 -19.73 2.98
N GLU A 340 17.97 -19.25 2.46
CA GLU A 340 17.10 -20.00 1.55
C GLU A 340 17.74 -20.23 0.18
N ALA A 341 18.46 -19.22 -0.34
CA ALA A 341 19.16 -19.30 -1.62
C ALA A 341 20.47 -20.11 -1.54
N GLY A 342 20.95 -20.42 -0.33
CA GLY A 342 22.12 -21.25 -0.11
C GLY A 342 21.91 -22.67 -0.64
N LEU A 343 22.76 -23.10 -1.57
CA LEU A 343 22.68 -24.46 -2.11
C LEU A 343 23.14 -25.47 -1.05
N SER A 344 22.39 -26.56 -0.90
CA SER A 344 22.73 -27.66 -0.01
C SER A 344 23.87 -28.54 -0.54
N PHE A 345 24.45 -28.19 -1.68
CA PHE A 345 25.50 -28.91 -2.38
C PHE A 345 26.54 -27.94 -2.96
N ALA A 346 27.76 -28.42 -3.12
CA ALA A 346 28.82 -27.71 -3.83
C ALA A 346 28.62 -27.81 -5.35
N LEU A 347 29.12 -26.81 -6.07
CA LEU A 347 29.26 -26.85 -7.53
C LEU A 347 30.72 -27.21 -7.86
N GLU A 348 30.92 -28.00 -8.90
CA GLU A 348 32.24 -28.47 -9.36
C GLU A 348 33.13 -27.36 -9.92
#